data_AF-A0A091M0G7-F1
#
_entry.id   AF-A0A091M0G7-F1
#
_cell.length_a   1.000
_cell.length_b   1.000
_cell.length_c   1.000
_cell.angle_alpha   90.00
_cell.angle_beta   90.00
_cell.angle_gamma   90.00
#
_symmetry.space_group_name_H-M   'P 1'
#
loop_
_entity.id
_entity.type
_entity.pdbx_description
1 polymer ?
#
loop_
_entity_poly.entity_id
_entity_poly.type
_entity_poly.pdbx_seq_one_letter_code
_entity_poly.pdbx_strand_id
1 'polypeptide(L)'
;EAKNYKMVVTATDGGGLSAHCKVVVEILDVNDNAPEITLTSLTASVPEDAPPRTVVALFSVRDRDSGDNGRTECAIDGDLPFSLSPTFDNYYELRTNTALDR
;
A
#
# COMPACT_ATOMS: atom_id res chain seq x y z
N GLU A 1 1.18 -5.76 12.43
CA GLU A 1 0.42 -5.45 13.65
C GLU A 1 -0.34 -6.68 14.15
N ALA A 2 -0.68 -6.75 15.43
CA ALA A 2 -1.35 -7.93 16.01
C ALA A 2 -2.87 -7.85 15.80
N LYS A 3 -3.47 -8.83 15.11
CA LYS A 3 -4.91 -8.87 14.81
C LYS A 3 -5.79 -9.24 16.02
N ASN A 4 -5.20 -9.80 17.07
CA ASN A 4 -5.91 -10.10 18.31
C ASN A 4 -4.98 -10.18 19.52
N TYR A 5 -5.55 -9.90 20.69
CA TYR A 5 -4.92 -10.09 21.99
C TYR A 5 -5.73 -11.09 22.81
N LYS A 6 -5.04 -11.98 23.53
CA LYS A 6 -5.65 -13.03 24.35
C LYS A 6 -5.21 -12.83 25.79
N MET A 7 -6.18 -12.62 26.67
CA MET A 7 -5.95 -12.40 28.09
C MET A 7 -6.60 -13.52 28.90
N VAL A 8 -5.90 -14.02 29.91
CA VAL A 8 -6.49 -14.94 30.90
C VAL A 8 -6.78 -14.13 32.14
N VAL A 9 -8.05 -14.08 32.53
CA VAL A 9 -8.51 -13.37 33.73
C VAL A 9 -8.72 -14.40 34.82
N THR A 10 -8.21 -14.11 36.01
CA THR A 10 -8.39 -14.91 37.21
C THR A 10 -9.20 -14.11 38.21
N ALA A 11 -10.27 -14.69 38.74
CA ALA A 11 -11.02 -14.15 39.87
C ALA A 11 -10.82 -15.05 41.08
N THR A 12 -10.44 -14.48 42.22
CA THR A 12 -10.22 -15.21 43.48
C THR A 12 -11.14 -14.65 44.56
N ASP A 13 -11.83 -15.52 45.29
CA ASP A 13 -12.66 -15.11 46.42
C ASP A 13 -11.84 -14.95 47.73
N GLY A 14 -12.48 -14.45 48.79
CA GLY A 14 -11.83 -14.28 50.10
C GLY A 14 -11.48 -15.61 50.81
N GLY A 15 -11.99 -16.75 50.31
CA GLY A 15 -11.71 -18.10 50.80
C GLY A 15 -10.57 -18.81 50.06
N GLY A 16 -10.00 -18.18 49.02
CA GLY A 16 -8.89 -18.70 48.24
C GLY A 16 -9.28 -19.56 47.03
N LEU A 17 -10.59 -19.71 46.73
CA LEU A 17 -11.03 -20.35 45.49
C LEU A 17 -10.84 -19.40 44.32
N SER A 18 -10.33 -19.91 43.21
CA SER A 18 -10.11 -19.13 41.99
C SER A 18 -10.81 -19.74 40.79
N ALA A 19 -11.31 -18.87 39.91
CA ALA A 19 -11.85 -19.22 38.60
C ALA A 19 -11.09 -18.47 37.50
N HIS A 20 -11.01 -19.05 36.30
CA HIS A 20 -10.32 -18.47 35.16
C HIS A 20 -11.25 -18.35 33.96
N CYS A 21 -11.12 -17.27 33.20
CA CYS A 21 -11.74 -17.15 31.88
C CYS A 21 -10.77 -16.56 30.87
N LYS A 22 -11.06 -16.74 29.58
CA LYS A 22 -10.27 -16.18 28.48
C LYS A 22 -11.04 -15.07 27.81
N VAL A 23 -10.41 -13.89 27.71
CA VAL A 23 -10.91 -12.76 26.93
C VAL A 23 -10.10 -12.69 25.65
N VAL A 24 -10.80 -12.62 24.52
CA VAL A 24 -10.20 -12.40 23.19
C VAL A 24 -10.63 -11.02 22.72
N VAL A 25 -9.65 -10.16 22.49
CA VAL A 25 -9.86 -8.83 21.92
C VAL A 25 -9.46 -8.90 20.46
N GLU A 26 -10.41 -8.69 19.56
CA GLU A 26 -10.19 -8.60 18.12
C GLU A 26 -9.97 -7.14 17.74
N ILE A 27 -8.88 -6.88 17.03
CA ILE A 27 -8.57 -5.53 16.54
C ILE A 27 -9.18 -5.39 15.15
N LEU A 28 -10.07 -4.41 15.02
CA LEU A 28 -10.68 -4.06 13.74
C LEU A 28 -9.78 -3.07 13.01
N ASP A 29 -9.61 -3.31 11.72
CA ASP A 29 -8.86 -2.44 10.83
C ASP A 29 -9.64 -1.14 10.57
N VAL A 30 -8.95 -0.01 10.66
CA VAL A 30 -9.46 1.33 10.34
C VAL A 30 -8.49 1.92 9.33
N ASN A 31 -9.00 2.69 8.36
CA ASN A 31 -8.16 3.36 7.37
C ASN A 31 -7.43 4.54 8.03
N ASP A 32 -6.26 4.28 8.61
CA ASP A 32 -5.42 5.26 9.29
C ASP A 32 -4.00 5.35 8.73
N ASN A 33 -3.67 4.55 7.72
CA ASN A 33 -2.45 4.66 6.95
C ASN A 33 -2.75 5.23 5.57
N ALA A 34 -1.91 6.16 5.11
CA ALA A 34 -1.99 6.64 3.74
C ALA A 34 -1.11 5.76 2.82
N PRO A 35 -1.46 5.63 1.53
CA PRO A 35 -0.61 4.94 0.57
C PRO A 35 0.78 5.57 0.44
N GLU A 36 1.83 4.77 0.51
CA GLU A 36 3.22 5.18 0.32
C GLU A 36 3.73 4.76 -1.07
N ILE A 37 4.35 5.70 -1.80
CA ILE A 37 4.95 5.44 -3.11
C ILE A 37 6.45 5.23 -2.96
N THR A 38 6.96 4.11 -3.47
CA THR A 38 8.39 3.79 -3.49
C THR A 38 8.90 3.73 -4.92
N LEU A 39 9.77 4.68 -5.29
CA LEU A 39 10.40 4.69 -6.59
C LEU A 39 11.51 3.63 -6.66
N THR A 40 11.35 2.65 -7.55
CA THR A 40 12.31 1.55 -7.74
C THR A 40 13.36 1.91 -8.79
N SER A 41 12.96 2.62 -9.84
CA SER A 41 13.88 3.15 -10.85
C SER A 41 13.33 4.42 -11.49
N LEU A 42 14.25 5.29 -11.92
CA LEU A 42 13.95 6.51 -12.66
C LEU A 42 15.05 6.77 -13.67
N THR A 43 14.64 6.98 -14.92
CA THR A 43 15.52 7.47 -15.97
C THR A 43 15.67 8.99 -15.82
N ALA A 44 16.87 9.48 -15.57
CA ALA A 44 17.13 10.89 -15.31
C ALA A 44 16.87 11.81 -16.53
N SER A 45 17.00 11.27 -17.74
CA SER A 45 16.76 12.00 -18.99
C SER A 45 16.16 11.07 -20.05
N VAL A 46 15.04 11.48 -20.65
CA VAL A 46 14.40 10.74 -21.74
C VAL A 46 14.66 11.50 -23.04
N PRO A 47 15.25 10.87 -24.07
CA PRO A 47 15.42 11.48 -25.38
C PRO A 47 14.08 11.90 -25.99
N GLU A 48 14.05 13.01 -26.73
CA GLU A 48 12.83 13.50 -27.38
C GLU A 48 12.31 12.55 -28.48
N ASP A 49 13.25 11.86 -29.13
CA ASP A 49 13.01 10.84 -30.15
C ASP A 49 12.70 9.44 -29.57
N ALA A 50 12.53 9.34 -28.24
CA ALA A 50 12.19 8.09 -27.60
C ALA A 50 10.86 7.53 -28.16
N PRO A 51 10.81 6.25 -28.56
CA PRO A 51 9.60 5.68 -29.11
C PRO A 51 8.46 5.69 -28.08
N PRO A 52 7.19 5.77 -28.51
CA PRO A 52 6.05 5.60 -27.61
C PRO A 52 6.13 4.28 -26.85
N ARG A 53 5.65 4.30 -25.59
CA ARG A 53 5.73 3.22 -24.60
C ARG A 53 7.12 2.98 -24.02
N THR A 54 8.05 3.93 -24.14
CA THR A 54 9.35 3.87 -23.46
C THR A 54 9.15 4.01 -21.95
N VAL A 55 9.73 3.11 -21.16
CA VAL A 55 9.65 3.15 -19.69
C VAL A 55 10.56 4.24 -19.14
N VAL A 56 9.96 5.15 -18.36
CA VAL A 56 10.64 6.30 -17.74
C VAL A 56 10.92 6.03 -16.26
N ALA A 57 9.97 5.42 -15.55
CA ALA A 57 10.12 5.10 -14.14
C ALA A 57 9.36 3.81 -13.80
N LEU A 58 9.85 3.11 -12.78
CA LEU A 58 9.15 2.02 -12.10
C LEU A 58 8.98 2.40 -10.64
N PHE A 59 7.78 2.28 -10.12
CA PHE A 59 7.50 2.50 -8.70
C PHE A 59 6.46 1.51 -8.19
N SER A 60 6.41 1.33 -6.88
CA SER A 60 5.36 0.56 -6.21
C SER A 60 4.57 1.46 -5.27
N VAL A 61 3.31 1.10 -5.04
CA VAL A 61 2.43 1.78 -4.09
C VAL A 61 1.98 0.79 -3.05
N ARG A 62 2.17 1.15 -1.78
CA ARG A 62 1.85 0.27 -0.66
C ARG A 62 1.11 1.03 0.42
N ASP A 63 -0.04 0.50 0.78
CA ASP A 63 -0.75 0.87 1.99
C ASP A 63 -0.52 -0.20 3.07
N ARG A 64 -0.46 0.20 4.33
CA ARG A 64 -0.27 -0.71 5.47
C ARG A 64 -1.58 -1.31 5.98
N ASP A 65 -2.71 -0.71 5.60
CA ASP A 65 -4.03 -1.17 6.02
C ASP A 65 -4.44 -2.48 5.33
N SER A 66 -5.45 -3.14 5.89
CA SER A 66 -5.90 -4.45 5.41
C SER A 66 -7.15 -4.35 4.52
N GLY A 67 -7.33 -5.32 3.63
CA GLY A 67 -8.54 -5.43 2.83
C GLY A 67 -8.76 -4.22 1.91
N ASP A 68 -9.96 -3.65 1.95
CA ASP A 68 -10.30 -2.48 1.11
C ASP A 68 -9.62 -1.19 1.57
N ASN A 69 -9.30 -1.06 2.86
CA ASN A 69 -8.56 0.09 3.38
C ASN A 69 -7.15 0.16 2.78
N GLY A 70 -6.53 -1.00 2.52
CA GLY A 70 -5.22 -1.08 1.88
C GLY A 70 -5.26 -1.11 0.35
N ARG A 71 -6.43 -0.99 -0.29
CA ARG A 71 -6.55 -1.00 -1.75
C ARG A 71 -6.14 0.37 -2.30
N THR A 72 -5.22 0.36 -3.25
CA THR A 72 -4.67 1.58 -3.84
C THR A 72 -4.99 1.70 -5.33
N GLU A 73 -5.13 2.93 -5.81
CA GLU A 73 -5.28 3.28 -7.22
C GLU A 73 -4.36 4.47 -7.52
N CYS A 74 -3.75 4.49 -8.71
CA CYS A 74 -2.84 5.54 -9.12
C CYS A 74 -3.31 6.19 -10.42
N ALA A 75 -3.19 7.51 -10.47
CA ALA A 75 -3.49 8.31 -11.65
C ALA A 75 -2.38 9.34 -11.87
N ILE A 76 -2.22 9.76 -13.12
CA ILE A 76 -1.43 10.94 -13.48
C ILE A 76 -2.41 12.08 -13.66
N ASP A 77 -2.09 13.23 -13.06
CA ASP A 77 -2.87 14.45 -13.28
C ASP A 77 -2.37 15.20 -14.52
N GLY A 78 -3.31 15.84 -15.22
CA GLY A 78 -3.06 16.65 -16.41
C GLY A 78 -2.94 15.88 -17.73
N ASP A 79 -2.91 16.65 -18.82
CA ASP A 79 -2.69 16.16 -20.18
C ASP A 79 -1.18 16.08 -20.46
N LEU A 80 -0.56 15.03 -19.94
CA LEU A 80 0.87 14.79 -20.10
C LEU A 80 1.11 13.70 -21.17
N PRO A 81 2.23 13.75 -21.92
CA PRO A 81 2.59 12.73 -22.90
C PRO A 81 3.08 11.43 -22.24
N PHE A 82 2.59 11.12 -21.03
CA PHE A 82 2.94 9.95 -20.24
C PHE A 82 1.68 9.19 -19.82
N SER A 83 1.83 7.89 -19.61
CA SER A 83 0.77 7.00 -19.15
C SER A 83 1.29 6.09 -18.04
N LEU A 84 0.45 5.78 -17.05
CA LEU A 84 0.71 4.71 -16.08
C LEU A 84 0.23 3.38 -16.63
N SER A 85 1.08 2.37 -16.54
CA SER A 85 0.73 0.98 -16.81
C SER A 85 0.89 0.18 -15.52
N PRO A 86 -0.20 -0.36 -14.94
CA PRO A 86 -0.10 -1.27 -13.81
C PRO A 86 0.56 -2.57 -14.27
N THR A 87 1.36 -3.17 -13.39
CA THR A 87 2.04 -4.45 -13.64
C THR A 87 1.59 -5.49 -12.61
N PHE A 88 2.48 -6.01 -11.78
CA PHE A 88 2.19 -7.00 -10.74
C PHE A 88 2.33 -6.37 -9.35
N ASP A 89 1.56 -6.82 -8.36
CA ASP A 89 1.75 -6.49 -6.93
C ASP A 89 1.86 -4.97 -6.61
N ASN A 90 0.93 -4.17 -7.13
CA ASN A 90 0.91 -2.71 -6.98
C ASN A 90 2.16 -1.98 -7.53
N TYR A 91 2.89 -2.59 -8.46
CA TYR A 91 3.92 -1.92 -9.25
C TYR A 91 3.33 -1.26 -10.49
N TYR A 92 3.86 -0.08 -10.81
CA TYR A 92 3.45 0.76 -11.92
C TYR A 92 4.66 1.19 -12.73
N GLU A 93 4.50 1.16 -14.04
CA GLU A 93 5.45 1.72 -14.98
C GLU A 93 4.92 3.04 -15.53
N LEU A 94 5.71 4.09 -15.39
CA LEU A 94 5.49 5.35 -16.09
C LEU A 94 6.09 5.23 -17.49
N ARG A 95 5.29 5.40 -18.52
CA ARG A 95 5.71 5.24 -19.92
C ARG A 95 5.40 6.49 -20.74
N THR A 96 6.19 6.75 -21.79
CA THR A 96 5.82 7.73 -22.82
C THR A 96 4.58 7.26 -23.57
N ASN A 97 3.64 8.16 -23.85
CA ASN A 97 2.42 7.86 -24.60
C ASN A 97 2.54 8.31 -26.07
N THR A 98 3.21 9.44 -26.28
CA THR A 98 3.45 10.05 -27.60
C THR A 98 4.92 10.40 -27.77
N ALA A 99 5.29 10.87 -28.97
CA ALA A 99 6.57 11.53 -29.17
C ALA A 99 6.68 12.74 -28.23
N LEU A 100 7.88 13.01 -27.75
CA LEU A 100 8.17 14.16 -26.91
C LEU A 100 8.67 15.28 -27.81
N ASP A 101 8.13 16.47 -27.62
CA ASP A 101 8.59 17.70 -28.28
C ASP A 101 9.13 18.64 -27.20
N ARG A 102 10.15 19.42 -27.55
CA ARG A 102 10.91 20.26 -26.61
C ARG A 102 10.45 21.72 -26.60
#